data_AF-X1GC10-F1
#
_entry.id   AF-X1GC10-F1
#
_cell.length_a   1.000
_cell.length_b   1.000
_cell.length_c   1.000
_cell.angle_alpha   90.00
_cell.angle_beta   90.00
_cell.angle_gamma   90.00
#
_symmetry.space_group_name_H-M   'P 1'
#
loop_
_entity.id
_entity.type
_entity.pdbx_description
1 polymer ?
#
loop_
_entity_poly.entity_id
_entity_poly.type
_entity_poly.pdbx_seq_one_letter_code
_entity_poly.pdbx_strand_id
1 'polypeptide(L)'
;KGNHTLILTLITSIDLIFRMILNIPATYYDYVFGNPSIPLIVFIFLNLGIFVILFIFIRILEGRADLKTKKIGLGLNLAKALYNLESFYAHGHEVGLNTLLLTEEKQKPYNILLDYMSTAEYINNSMIQPSRLSLLSNFINSHPPTYFRIAAILGDNLNPLKEAFLTFILMKKSKQRKYAAKFSQARELFTKVATTKFKEKFEISKFSIMNSTGFVISLVKEISINLPKIIALVILFLNKYVLLKYF
;
A
#
# COMPACT_ATOMS: atom_id res chain seq x y z
N LYS A 1 5.91 23.30 -4.80
CA LYS A 1 4.86 22.31 -4.45
C LYS A 1 4.09 21.97 -5.72
N GLY A 2 3.49 20.78 -5.84
CA GLY A 2 2.61 20.50 -6.99
C GLY A 2 1.24 21.10 -6.74
N ASN A 3 0.67 21.83 -7.70
CA ASN A 3 -0.64 22.48 -7.58
C ASN A 3 -1.80 21.46 -7.73
N HIS A 4 -1.65 20.26 -7.18
CA HIS A 4 -2.54 19.13 -7.42
C HIS A 4 -3.96 19.38 -6.90
N THR A 5 -4.09 19.99 -5.73
CA THR A 5 -5.38 20.41 -5.16
C THR A 5 -6.08 21.41 -6.07
N LEU A 6 -5.37 22.43 -6.55
CA LEU A 6 -5.93 23.42 -7.46
C LEU A 6 -6.40 22.79 -8.77
N ILE A 7 -5.61 21.87 -9.33
CA ILE A 7 -5.97 21.14 -10.55
C ILE A 7 -7.24 20.30 -10.32
N LEU A 8 -7.33 19.60 -9.19
CA LEU A 8 -8.50 18.78 -8.88
C LEU A 8 -9.75 19.65 -8.70
N THR A 9 -9.65 20.77 -7.97
CA THR A 9 -10.74 21.75 -7.82
C THR A 9 -11.18 22.29 -9.17
N LEU A 10 -10.24 22.63 -10.05
CA LEU A 10 -10.55 23.15 -11.38
C LEU A 10 -11.24 22.09 -12.24
N ILE A 11 -10.80 20.83 -12.19
CA ILE A 11 -11.47 19.72 -12.89
C ILE A 11 -12.91 19.55 -12.38
N THR A 12 -13.14 19.55 -11.06
CA THR A 12 -14.49 19.38 -10.51
C THR A 12 -15.39 20.58 -10.80
N SER A 13 -14.86 21.81 -10.77
CA SER A 13 -15.62 23.00 -11.13
C SER A 13 -16.03 22.99 -12.60
N ILE A 14 -15.11 22.59 -13.50
CA ILE A 14 -15.39 22.45 -14.93
C ILE A 14 -16.45 21.35 -15.17
N ASP A 15 -16.33 20.20 -14.51
CA ASP A 15 -17.32 19.11 -14.61
C ASP A 15 -18.73 19.58 -14.22
N LEU A 16 -18.86 20.32 -13.11
CA LEU A 16 -20.14 20.90 -12.68
C LEU A 16 -20.70 21.90 -13.69
N ILE A 17 -19.85 22.76 -14.26
CA ILE A 17 -20.27 23.72 -15.30
C ILE A 17 -20.77 22.98 -16.54
N PHE A 18 -20.05 21.95 -17.00
CA PHE A 18 -20.48 21.14 -18.14
C PHE A 18 -21.80 20.43 -17.87
N ARG A 19 -21.97 19.85 -16.69
CA ARG A 19 -23.23 19.20 -16.29
C ARG A 19 -24.38 20.19 -16.29
N MET A 20 -24.16 21.40 -15.76
CA MET A 20 -25.16 22.46 -15.75
C MET A 20 -25.56 22.88 -17.18
N ILE A 21 -24.59 23.09 -18.08
CA ILE A 21 -24.85 23.50 -19.47
C ILE A 21 -25.59 22.41 -20.25
N LEU A 22 -25.23 21.14 -20.04
CA LEU A 22 -25.81 19.99 -20.74
C LEU A 22 -27.05 19.43 -20.03
N ASN A 23 -27.51 20.08 -18.97
CA ASN A 23 -28.61 19.63 -18.11
C ASN A 23 -28.43 18.18 -17.61
N ILE A 24 -27.19 17.74 -17.40
CA ILE A 24 -26.86 16.43 -16.84
C ILE A 24 -27.01 16.54 -15.32
N PRO A 25 -27.66 15.58 -14.66
CA PRO A 25 -27.74 15.54 -13.19
C PRO A 25 -26.35 15.66 -12.54
N ALA A 26 -26.29 16.38 -11.43
CA ALA A 26 -25.06 16.57 -10.65
C ALA A 26 -24.97 15.55 -9.51
N THR A 27 -26.12 15.17 -8.93
CA THR A 27 -26.19 14.31 -7.75
C THR A 27 -27.34 13.31 -7.86
N TYR A 28 -27.34 12.30 -6.98
CA TYR A 28 -28.47 11.37 -6.87
C TYR A 28 -29.77 12.06 -6.40
N TYR A 29 -29.67 13.21 -5.72
CA TYR A 29 -30.84 13.97 -5.28
C TYR A 29 -31.68 14.50 -6.44
N ASP A 30 -31.07 14.74 -7.60
CA ASP A 30 -31.77 15.20 -8.81
C ASP A 30 -32.75 14.14 -9.33
N TYR A 31 -32.52 12.85 -9.02
CA TYR A 31 -33.41 11.74 -9.36
C TYR A 31 -34.53 11.53 -8.34
N VAL A 32 -34.36 12.03 -7.12
CA VAL A 32 -35.33 11.90 -6.03
C VAL A 32 -36.28 13.09 -6.01
N PHE A 33 -35.77 14.29 -6.26
CA PHE A 33 -36.50 15.55 -6.11
C PHE A 33 -36.67 16.33 -7.42
N GLY A 34 -36.06 15.87 -8.52
CA GLY A 34 -36.08 16.55 -9.81
C GLY A 34 -36.62 15.69 -10.95
N ASN A 35 -36.56 16.24 -12.17
CA ASN A 35 -36.90 15.57 -13.42
C ASN A 35 -35.63 15.47 -14.30
N PRO A 36 -34.78 14.46 -14.09
CA PRO A 36 -33.49 14.36 -14.74
C PRO A 36 -33.62 14.07 -16.24
N SER A 37 -32.72 14.65 -17.03
CA SER A 37 -32.69 14.52 -18.50
C SER A 37 -32.22 13.14 -18.99
N ILE A 38 -31.52 12.39 -18.15
CA ILE A 38 -30.98 11.06 -18.48
C ILE A 38 -31.45 10.03 -17.45
N PRO A 39 -31.55 8.74 -17.83
CA PRO A 39 -31.87 7.67 -16.88
C PRO A 39 -30.78 7.46 -15.82
N LEU A 40 -31.18 7.03 -14.62
CA LEU A 40 -30.26 6.81 -13.48
C LEU A 40 -29.11 5.87 -13.83
N ILE A 41 -29.36 4.82 -14.61
CA ILE A 41 -28.33 3.86 -15.03
C ILE A 41 -27.24 4.54 -15.89
N VAL A 42 -27.62 5.47 -16.76
CA VAL A 42 -26.68 6.23 -17.61
C VAL A 42 -25.84 7.16 -16.74
N PHE A 43 -26.46 7.83 -15.75
CA PHE A 43 -25.74 8.66 -14.78
C PHE A 43 -24.76 7.86 -13.94
N ILE A 44 -25.11 6.66 -13.50
CA ILE A 44 -24.19 5.77 -12.76
C ILE A 44 -22.96 5.46 -13.63
N PHE A 45 -23.15 5.03 -14.88
CA PHE A 45 -22.04 4.70 -15.77
C PHE A 45 -21.19 5.92 -16.14
N LEU A 46 -21.81 7.09 -16.34
CA LEU A 46 -21.11 8.35 -16.58
C LEU A 46 -20.18 8.69 -15.40
N ASN A 47 -20.71 8.68 -14.17
CA ASN A 47 -19.93 8.98 -12.98
C ASN A 47 -18.85 7.93 -12.70
N LEU A 48 -19.12 6.66 -12.97
CA LEU A 48 -18.10 5.61 -12.89
C LEU A 48 -16.97 5.86 -13.88
N GLY A 49 -17.28 6.28 -15.11
CA GLY A 49 -16.28 6.65 -16.12
C GLY A 49 -15.40 7.82 -15.67
N ILE A 50 -16.02 8.90 -15.17
CA ILE A 50 -15.30 10.06 -14.62
C ILE A 50 -14.44 9.65 -13.43
N PHE A 51 -14.97 8.83 -12.52
CA PHE A 51 -14.24 8.30 -11.38
C PHE A 51 -12.99 7.53 -11.82
N VAL A 52 -13.08 6.64 -12.81
CA VAL A 52 -11.93 5.87 -13.33
C VAL A 52 -10.86 6.80 -13.91
N ILE A 53 -11.25 7.85 -14.63
CA ILE A 53 -10.31 8.84 -15.18
C ILE A 53 -9.59 9.59 -14.05
N LEU A 54 -10.35 10.10 -13.07
CA LEU A 54 -9.79 10.80 -11.90
C LEU A 54 -8.88 9.89 -11.08
N PHE A 55 -9.29 8.64 -10.87
CA PHE A 55 -8.53 7.62 -10.17
C PHE A 55 -7.15 7.39 -10.80
N ILE A 56 -7.09 7.21 -12.12
CA ILE A 56 -5.82 7.06 -12.85
C ILE A 56 -4.99 8.34 -12.75
N PHE A 57 -5.64 9.50 -12.88
CA PHE A 57 -4.97 10.79 -12.81
C PHE A 57 -4.29 11.03 -11.45
N ILE A 58 -4.99 10.81 -10.35
CA ILE A 58 -4.43 10.92 -8.98
C ILE A 58 -3.21 10.02 -8.82
N ARG A 59 -3.27 8.78 -9.30
CA ARG A 59 -2.14 7.85 -9.24
C ARG A 59 -0.92 8.33 -10.01
N ILE A 60 -1.13 8.96 -11.18
CA ILE A 60 -0.03 9.56 -11.95
C ILE A 60 0.59 10.73 -11.17
N LEU A 61 -0.24 11.55 -10.50
CA LEU A 61 0.26 12.65 -9.68
C LEU A 61 1.08 12.15 -8.50
N GLU A 62 0.62 11.09 -7.82
CA GLU A 62 1.38 10.42 -6.75
C GLU A 62 2.72 9.89 -7.25
N GLY A 63 2.74 9.14 -8.35
CA GLY A 63 4.00 8.66 -8.92
C GLY A 63 4.94 9.80 -9.34
N ARG A 64 4.41 10.95 -9.77
CA ARG A 64 5.22 12.17 -10.04
C ARG A 64 5.79 12.78 -8.76
N ALA A 65 5.01 12.80 -7.67
CA ALA A 65 5.46 13.29 -6.37
C ALA A 65 6.56 12.38 -5.79
N ASP A 66 6.38 11.06 -5.88
CA ASP A 66 7.37 10.07 -5.46
C ASP A 66 8.67 10.19 -6.29
N LEU A 67 8.55 10.31 -7.62
CA LEU A 67 9.69 10.53 -8.51
C LEU A 67 10.42 11.84 -8.19
N LYS A 68 9.69 12.92 -7.89
CA LYS A 68 10.30 14.20 -7.52
C LYS A 68 11.08 14.07 -6.21
N THR A 69 10.52 13.38 -5.22
CA THR A 69 11.17 13.12 -3.93
C THR A 69 12.43 12.26 -4.09
N LYS A 70 12.37 11.26 -4.98
CA LYS A 70 13.55 10.47 -5.36
C LYS A 70 14.64 11.34 -6.00
N LYS A 71 14.28 12.21 -6.94
CA LYS A 71 15.24 13.09 -7.66
C LYS A 71 15.98 14.07 -6.76
N ILE A 72 15.37 14.51 -5.65
CA ILE A 72 16.03 15.38 -4.66
C ILE A 72 16.82 14.59 -3.60
N GLY A 73 17.04 13.28 -3.80
CA GLY A 73 17.85 12.43 -2.92
C GLY A 73 17.11 11.86 -1.70
N LEU A 74 15.80 12.10 -1.56
CA LEU A 74 15.02 11.66 -0.40
C LEU A 74 14.28 10.33 -0.60
N GLY A 75 14.58 9.58 -1.66
CA GLY A 75 13.90 8.32 -1.98
C GLY A 75 13.97 7.27 -0.86
N LEU A 76 15.13 7.09 -0.23
CA LEU A 76 15.27 6.16 0.89
C LEU A 76 14.42 6.56 2.11
N ASN A 77 14.37 7.85 2.43
CA ASN A 77 13.54 8.37 3.51
C ASN A 77 12.06 8.19 3.21
N LEU A 78 11.64 8.41 1.96
CA LEU A 78 10.27 8.18 1.54
C LEU A 78 9.90 6.69 1.63
N ALA A 79 10.77 5.77 1.19
CA ALA A 79 10.53 4.34 1.32
C ALA A 79 10.42 3.90 2.80
N LYS A 80 11.28 4.42 3.68
CA LYS A 80 11.18 4.22 5.14
C LYS A 80 9.85 4.75 5.70
N ALA A 81 9.43 5.94 5.26
CA ALA A 81 8.19 6.57 5.71
C ALA A 81 6.96 5.77 5.27
N LEU A 82 6.93 5.31 4.01
CA LEU A 82 5.86 4.46 3.48
C LEU A 82 5.77 3.13 4.24
N TYR A 83 6.90 2.49 4.52
CA TYR A 83 6.93 1.27 5.33
C TYR A 83 6.39 1.50 6.76
N ASN A 84 6.81 2.59 7.40
CA ASN A 84 6.36 2.97 8.73
C ASN A 84 4.85 3.25 8.76
N LEU A 85 4.34 3.93 7.74
CA LEU A 85 2.92 4.25 7.59
C LEU A 85 2.08 2.98 7.40
N GLU A 86 2.49 2.10 6.49
CA GLU A 86 1.81 0.82 6.26
C GLU A 86 1.79 -0.04 7.54
N SER A 87 2.91 -0.07 8.27
CA SER A 87 3.00 -0.81 9.53
C SER A 87 2.10 -0.23 10.61
N PHE A 88 1.89 1.09 10.60
CA PHE A 88 0.99 1.76 11.54
C PHE A 88 -0.48 1.44 11.26
N TYR A 89 -0.85 1.22 10.00
CA TYR A 89 -2.22 0.85 9.61
C TYR A 89 -2.49 -0.66 9.59
N ALA A 90 -1.45 -1.49 9.69
CA ALA A 90 -1.57 -2.95 9.66
C ALA A 90 -2.54 -3.50 10.72
N HIS A 91 -2.63 -2.84 11.88
CA HIS A 91 -3.60 -3.13 12.93
C HIS A 91 -4.78 -2.17 12.89
N GLY A 92 -6.00 -2.66 13.10
CA GLY A 92 -7.20 -1.83 13.08
C GLY A 92 -7.57 -1.33 11.67
N HIS A 93 -7.23 -2.13 10.64
CA HIS A 93 -7.47 -1.84 9.22
C HIS A 93 -8.98 -1.78 8.91
N GLU A 94 -9.59 -0.62 9.14
CA GLU A 94 -10.80 -0.20 8.45
C GLU A 94 -10.41 0.81 7.38
N VAL A 95 -11.16 0.86 6.28
CA VAL A 95 -10.82 1.57 5.04
C VAL A 95 -10.27 2.99 5.32
N GLY A 96 -8.94 3.14 5.22
CA GLY A 96 -8.24 4.43 5.38
C GLY A 96 -8.12 4.98 6.82
N LEU A 97 -8.51 4.23 7.85
CA LEU A 97 -8.50 4.67 9.24
C LEU A 97 -7.99 3.57 10.17
N ASN A 98 -7.02 3.89 11.03
CA ASN A 98 -6.67 3.00 12.13
C ASN A 98 -7.70 3.25 13.25
N THR A 99 -8.58 2.29 13.48
CA THR A 99 -9.65 2.40 14.49
C THR A 99 -9.11 2.64 15.90
N LEU A 100 -7.86 2.25 16.19
CA LEU A 100 -7.22 2.55 17.47
C LEU A 100 -7.04 4.05 17.72
N LEU A 101 -6.96 4.88 16.67
CA LEU A 101 -6.94 6.34 16.79
C LEU A 101 -8.25 6.91 17.35
N LEU A 102 -9.34 6.16 17.25
CA LEU A 102 -10.66 6.54 17.76
C LEU A 102 -10.95 5.94 19.14
N THR A 103 -9.99 5.24 19.74
CA THR A 103 -10.15 4.57 21.03
C THR A 103 -9.08 5.00 22.02
N GLU A 104 -9.35 4.86 23.31
CA GLU A 104 -8.34 5.05 24.35
C GLU A 104 -7.36 3.87 24.46
N GLU A 105 -7.61 2.78 23.73
CA GLU A 105 -6.74 1.60 23.73
C GLU A 105 -5.39 1.91 23.09
N LYS A 106 -4.34 1.81 23.91
CA LYS A 106 -2.96 1.88 23.42
C LYS A 106 -2.54 0.55 22.82
N GLN A 107 -1.94 0.62 21.64
CA GLN A 107 -1.38 -0.55 21.00
C GLN A 107 -0.24 -1.13 21.84
N LYS A 108 -0.33 -2.43 22.17
CA LYS A 108 0.68 -3.11 22.99
C LYS A 108 2.00 -3.21 22.21
N PRO A 109 3.18 -3.06 22.86
CA PRO A 109 4.48 -3.08 22.17
C PRO A 109 4.72 -4.32 21.29
N TYR A 110 4.25 -5.49 21.72
CA TYR A 110 4.41 -6.72 20.95
C TYR A 110 3.55 -6.72 19.66
N ASN A 111 2.38 -6.08 19.65
CA ASN A 111 1.55 -5.95 18.44
C ASN A 111 2.27 -5.08 17.42
N ILE A 112 2.84 -3.95 17.86
CA ILE A 112 3.62 -3.04 17.01
C ILE A 112 4.79 -3.80 16.37
N LEU A 113 5.49 -4.64 17.13
CA LEU A 113 6.58 -5.46 16.62
C LEU A 113 6.10 -6.44 15.52
N LEU A 114 4.99 -7.14 15.76
CA LEU A 114 4.39 -8.06 14.78
C LEU A 114 3.89 -7.35 13.53
N ASP A 115 3.31 -6.15 13.66
CA ASP A 115 2.84 -5.34 12.54
C ASP A 115 3.99 -4.92 11.64
N TYR A 116 5.11 -4.46 12.21
CA TYR A 116 6.28 -4.10 11.41
C TYR A 116 6.87 -5.30 10.68
N MET A 117 6.95 -6.46 11.33
CA MET A 117 7.47 -7.68 10.72
C MET A 117 6.56 -8.18 9.59
N SER A 118 5.26 -8.31 9.87
CA SER A 118 4.26 -8.77 8.91
C SER A 118 4.14 -7.82 7.73
N THR A 119 4.24 -6.50 7.96
CA THR A 119 4.24 -5.50 6.90
C THR A 119 5.48 -5.61 6.01
N ALA A 120 6.65 -5.82 6.60
CA ALA A 120 7.88 -6.03 5.82
C ALA A 120 7.76 -7.28 4.92
N GLU A 121 7.23 -8.38 5.46
CA GLU A 121 6.97 -9.59 4.70
C GLU A 121 5.93 -9.36 3.59
N TYR A 122 4.80 -8.72 3.93
CA TYR A 122 3.73 -8.38 3.00
C TYR A 122 4.24 -7.55 1.82
N ILE A 123 4.97 -6.46 2.08
CA ILE A 123 5.52 -5.60 1.03
C ILE A 123 6.52 -6.38 0.18
N ASN A 124 7.44 -7.11 0.82
CA ASN A 124 8.48 -7.88 0.14
C ASN A 124 7.93 -8.96 -0.79
N ASN A 125 6.88 -9.67 -0.36
CA ASN A 125 6.24 -10.72 -1.13
C ASN A 125 5.33 -10.13 -2.22
N SER A 126 4.59 -9.06 -1.91
CA SER A 126 3.65 -8.42 -2.84
C SER A 126 4.35 -7.67 -3.98
N MET A 127 5.62 -7.28 -3.82
CA MET A 127 6.42 -6.81 -4.95
C MET A 127 6.59 -7.87 -6.03
N ILE A 128 6.70 -9.15 -5.67
CA ILE A 128 6.96 -10.25 -6.62
C ILE A 128 5.66 -10.88 -7.09
N GLN A 129 4.78 -11.20 -6.15
CA GLN A 129 3.56 -11.94 -6.41
C GLN A 129 2.40 -11.37 -5.59
N PRO A 130 1.88 -10.20 -5.99
CA PRO A 130 0.71 -9.63 -5.34
C PRO A 130 -0.50 -10.54 -5.57
N SER A 131 -1.30 -10.77 -4.53
CA SER A 131 -2.53 -11.55 -4.65
C SER A 131 -3.54 -10.80 -5.52
N ARG A 132 -4.36 -11.53 -6.26
CA ARG A 132 -5.42 -10.90 -7.08
C ARG A 132 -6.40 -10.10 -6.23
N LEU A 133 -6.70 -10.60 -5.02
CA LEU A 133 -7.58 -9.90 -4.10
C LEU A 133 -6.96 -8.58 -3.63
N SER A 134 -5.65 -8.54 -3.34
CA SER A 134 -4.94 -7.30 -3.01
C SER A 134 -4.95 -6.29 -4.17
N LEU A 135 -4.77 -6.78 -5.41
CA LEU A 135 -4.84 -5.91 -6.60
C LEU A 135 -6.26 -5.34 -6.81
N LEU A 136 -7.29 -6.16 -6.58
CA LEU A 136 -8.70 -5.76 -6.69
C LEU A 136 -9.12 -4.79 -5.57
N SER A 137 -8.74 -5.06 -4.32
CA SER A 137 -9.09 -4.19 -3.20
C SER A 137 -8.45 -2.80 -3.34
N ASN A 138 -7.32 -2.71 -4.04
CA ASN A 138 -6.69 -1.42 -4.32
C ASN A 138 -7.49 -0.54 -5.31
N PHE A 139 -8.55 -1.03 -5.97
CA PHE A 139 -9.48 -0.16 -6.71
C PHE A 139 -10.31 0.76 -5.81
N ILE A 140 -10.45 0.41 -4.53
CA ILE A 140 -11.14 1.23 -3.54
C ILE A 140 -10.20 2.34 -3.02
N ASN A 141 -8.88 2.20 -3.22
CA ASN A 141 -7.87 3.15 -2.78
C ASN A 141 -7.41 4.05 -3.94
N SER A 142 -7.46 5.36 -3.76
CA SER A 142 -6.98 6.33 -4.77
C SER A 142 -5.48 6.25 -5.03
N HIS A 143 -4.70 5.80 -4.04
CA HIS A 143 -3.24 5.66 -4.15
C HIS A 143 -2.81 4.30 -4.70
N PRO A 144 -1.71 4.23 -5.47
CA PRO A 144 -1.09 2.95 -5.83
C PRO A 144 -0.69 2.16 -4.57
N PRO A 145 -0.68 0.81 -4.62
CA PRO A 145 -0.25 0.00 -3.48
C PRO A 145 1.15 0.37 -3.03
N THR A 146 1.37 0.39 -1.71
CA THR A 146 2.65 0.77 -1.10
C THR A 146 3.84 -0.01 -1.65
N TYR A 147 3.68 -1.30 -1.91
CA TYR A 147 4.75 -2.13 -2.47
C TYR A 147 5.15 -1.73 -3.90
N PHE A 148 4.22 -1.22 -4.73
CA PHE A 148 4.56 -0.69 -6.06
C PHE A 148 5.22 0.68 -5.98
N ARG A 149 4.76 1.55 -5.05
CA ARG A 149 5.39 2.84 -4.80
C ARG A 149 6.83 2.67 -4.35
N ILE A 150 7.07 1.82 -3.35
CA ILE A 150 8.41 1.51 -2.87
C ILE A 150 9.27 0.91 -3.99
N ALA A 151 8.72 0.03 -4.82
CA ALA A 151 9.45 -0.51 -5.97
C ALA A 151 9.83 0.58 -6.99
N ALA A 152 8.97 1.57 -7.23
CA ALA A 152 9.24 2.71 -8.10
C ALA A 152 10.26 3.69 -7.52
N ILE A 153 10.24 3.88 -6.19
CA ILE A 153 11.17 4.76 -5.48
C ILE A 153 12.57 4.16 -5.43
N LEU A 154 12.69 2.88 -5.07
CA LEU A 154 13.98 2.20 -4.87
C LEU A 154 14.58 1.64 -6.17
N GLY A 155 13.77 1.38 -7.20
CA GLY A 155 14.23 0.94 -8.52
C GLY A 155 14.18 2.05 -9.57
N ASP A 156 14.87 1.87 -10.70
CA ASP A 156 14.91 2.88 -11.79
C ASP A 156 13.96 2.59 -12.96
N ASN A 157 13.17 1.52 -12.85
CA ASN A 157 12.50 0.91 -14.00
C ASN A 157 11.03 1.32 -14.21
N LEU A 158 10.50 2.21 -13.37
CA LEU A 158 9.09 2.63 -13.41
C LEU A 158 8.97 4.13 -13.63
N ASN A 159 8.21 4.50 -14.66
CA ASN A 159 7.72 5.86 -14.81
C ASN A 159 6.34 5.99 -14.13
N PRO A 160 5.91 7.22 -13.76
CA PRO A 160 4.65 7.44 -13.03
C PRO A 160 3.42 6.90 -13.75
N LEU A 161 3.44 6.93 -15.10
CA LEU A 161 2.33 6.40 -15.89
C LEU A 161 2.23 4.87 -15.78
N LYS A 162 3.35 4.14 -15.91
CA LYS A 162 3.34 2.68 -15.74
C LYS A 162 2.94 2.31 -14.32
N GLU A 163 3.43 3.04 -13.33
CA GLU A 163 3.09 2.84 -11.91
C GLU A 163 1.57 2.94 -11.66
N ALA A 164 0.92 3.97 -12.19
CA ALA A 164 -0.52 4.17 -12.06
C ALA A 164 -1.34 2.98 -12.59
N PHE A 165 -0.84 2.32 -13.63
CA PHE A 165 -1.50 1.17 -14.26
C PHE A 165 -1.01 -0.20 -13.75
N LEU A 166 -0.04 -0.26 -12.82
CA LEU A 166 0.55 -1.53 -12.39
C LEU A 166 -0.48 -2.51 -11.83
N THR A 167 -1.47 -2.02 -11.08
CA THR A 167 -2.53 -2.87 -10.53
C THR A 167 -3.29 -3.61 -11.62
N PHE A 168 -3.66 -2.91 -12.70
CA PHE A 168 -4.31 -3.51 -13.87
C PHE A 168 -3.37 -4.45 -14.63
N ILE A 169 -2.14 -4.01 -14.90
CA ILE A 169 -1.16 -4.77 -15.68
C ILE A 169 -0.85 -6.11 -14.99
N LEU A 170 -0.73 -6.09 -13.66
CA LEU A 170 -0.32 -7.24 -12.86
C LEU A 170 -1.48 -8.16 -12.46
N MET A 171 -2.70 -7.92 -12.93
CA MET A 171 -3.76 -8.94 -12.88
C MET A 171 -3.41 -10.18 -13.74
N LYS A 172 -2.62 -9.99 -14.80
CA LYS A 172 -2.18 -11.08 -15.70
C LYS A 172 -0.91 -11.75 -15.16
N LYS A 173 -0.97 -13.06 -14.89
CA LYS A 173 0.17 -13.86 -14.35
C LYS A 173 1.47 -13.73 -15.17
N SER A 174 1.40 -13.64 -16.50
CA SER A 174 2.60 -13.47 -17.32
C SER A 174 3.27 -12.11 -17.14
N LYS A 175 2.49 -11.06 -16.87
CA LYS A 175 3.00 -9.73 -16.54
C LYS A 175 3.57 -9.70 -15.11
N GLN A 176 2.95 -10.39 -14.15
CA GLN A 176 3.51 -10.56 -12.80
C GLN A 176 4.94 -11.10 -12.84
N ARG A 177 5.18 -12.22 -13.55
CA ARG A 177 6.53 -12.79 -13.69
C ARG A 177 7.53 -11.81 -14.30
N LYS A 178 7.12 -11.08 -15.34
CA LYS A 178 7.98 -10.07 -15.99
C LYS A 178 8.36 -8.93 -15.03
N TYR A 179 7.41 -8.44 -14.24
CA TYR A 179 7.66 -7.33 -13.32
C TYR A 179 8.35 -7.76 -12.03
N ALA A 180 8.11 -8.99 -11.55
CA ALA A 180 8.87 -9.60 -10.47
C ALA A 180 10.38 -9.55 -10.73
N ALA A 181 10.81 -9.95 -11.93
CA ALA A 181 12.22 -9.85 -12.34
C ALA A 181 12.72 -8.39 -12.31
N LYS A 182 11.90 -7.43 -12.76
CA LYS A 182 12.24 -6.00 -12.74
C LYS A 182 12.32 -5.40 -11.34
N PHE A 183 11.56 -5.96 -10.39
CA PHE A 183 11.49 -5.48 -9.02
C PHE A 183 12.47 -6.19 -8.08
N SER A 184 13.24 -7.17 -8.57
CA SER A 184 14.20 -7.92 -7.73
C SER A 184 15.20 -7.00 -7.01
N GLN A 185 15.80 -6.05 -7.73
CA GLN A 185 16.75 -5.11 -7.13
C GLN A 185 16.07 -4.19 -6.09
N ALA A 186 14.90 -3.65 -6.43
CA ALA A 186 14.15 -2.78 -5.52
C ALA A 186 13.71 -3.54 -4.25
N ARG A 187 13.38 -4.83 -4.38
CA ARG A 187 13.05 -5.73 -3.28
C ARG A 187 14.24 -5.95 -2.34
N GLU A 188 15.43 -6.22 -2.87
CA GLU A 188 16.64 -6.37 -2.05
C GLU A 188 16.99 -5.08 -1.31
N LEU A 189 16.87 -3.93 -1.98
CA LEU A 189 17.04 -2.63 -1.34
C LEU A 189 15.98 -2.39 -0.26
N PHE A 190 14.73 -2.78 -0.52
CA PHE A 190 13.67 -2.68 0.47
C PHE A 190 13.95 -3.55 1.70
N THR A 191 14.47 -4.77 1.54
CA THR A 191 14.86 -5.61 2.70
C THR A 191 15.87 -4.91 3.59
N LYS A 192 16.86 -4.21 3.01
CA LYS A 192 17.83 -3.40 3.77
C LYS A 192 17.13 -2.24 4.47
N VAL A 193 16.28 -1.51 3.76
CA VAL A 193 15.51 -0.37 4.31
C VAL A 193 14.63 -0.80 5.49
N ALA A 194 13.87 -1.88 5.33
CA ALA A 194 13.00 -2.43 6.35
C ALA A 194 13.80 -2.89 7.57
N THR A 195 14.91 -3.61 7.35
CA THR A 195 15.80 -4.06 8.44
C THR A 195 16.36 -2.87 9.23
N THR A 196 16.87 -1.86 8.53
CA THR A 196 17.42 -0.66 9.18
C THR A 196 16.33 0.08 9.95
N LYS A 197 15.15 0.29 9.36
CA LYS A 197 14.04 0.98 10.03
C LYS A 197 13.52 0.20 11.24
N PHE A 198 13.46 -1.12 11.15
CA PHE A 198 13.08 -2.00 12.25
C PHE A 198 14.06 -1.84 13.42
N LYS A 199 15.36 -1.92 13.16
CA LYS A 199 16.40 -1.72 14.19
C LYS A 199 16.32 -0.33 14.82
N GLU A 200 16.14 0.72 14.02
CA GLU A 200 15.96 2.09 14.49
C GLU A 200 14.73 2.21 15.41
N LYS A 201 13.61 1.55 15.05
CA LYS A 201 12.34 1.65 15.79
C LYS A 201 12.35 0.92 17.13
N PHE A 202 13.07 -0.19 17.23
CA PHE A 202 13.11 -1.06 18.41
C PHE A 202 14.46 -1.04 19.13
N GLU A 203 15.36 -0.12 18.77
CA GLU A 203 16.67 0.10 19.41
C GLU A 203 17.56 -1.16 19.43
N ILE A 204 17.47 -1.99 18.38
CA ILE A 204 18.21 -3.27 18.28
C ILE A 204 19.56 -3.02 17.61
N SER A 205 20.65 -3.05 18.39
CA SER A 205 22.01 -2.66 17.96
C SER A 205 22.78 -3.75 17.20
N LYS A 206 22.38 -5.03 17.27
CA LYS A 206 23.02 -6.14 16.54
C LYS A 206 21.96 -7.06 15.92
N PHE A 207 21.87 -7.14 14.60
CA PHE A 207 21.11 -8.20 13.91
C PHE A 207 21.68 -8.45 12.51
N SER A 208 21.73 -9.71 12.09
CA SER A 208 22.08 -10.09 10.71
C SER A 208 20.87 -9.94 9.76
N ILE A 209 21.14 -9.82 8.46
CA ILE A 209 20.18 -9.50 7.37
C ILE A 209 18.93 -10.41 7.43
N MET A 210 17.72 -9.87 7.19
CA MET A 210 16.47 -10.63 7.04
C MET A 210 16.55 -11.64 5.89
N ASN A 211 17.04 -12.86 6.14
CA ASN A 211 16.76 -14.04 5.34
C ASN A 211 15.62 -14.81 6.00
N SER A 212 14.58 -15.12 5.22
CA SER A 212 13.24 -15.58 5.62
C SER A 212 13.17 -16.84 6.49
N THR A 213 14.28 -17.50 6.78
CA THR A 213 14.37 -18.73 7.59
C THR A 213 15.26 -18.58 8.84
N GLY A 214 16.14 -17.58 8.91
CA GLY A 214 17.05 -17.37 10.06
C GLY A 214 16.49 -16.46 11.16
N PHE A 215 15.44 -15.71 10.85
CA PHE A 215 14.87 -14.68 11.71
C PHE A 215 14.32 -15.22 13.04
N VAL A 216 13.54 -16.29 13.00
CA VAL A 216 12.89 -16.86 14.20
C VAL A 216 13.92 -17.38 15.21
N ILE A 217 14.99 -18.01 14.73
CA ILE A 217 16.01 -18.66 15.58
C ILE A 217 16.92 -17.63 16.27
N SER A 218 17.27 -16.54 15.57
CA SER A 218 18.07 -15.44 16.14
C SER A 218 17.27 -14.66 17.20
N LEU A 219 15.99 -14.40 16.92
CA LEU A 219 15.10 -13.67 17.82
C LEU A 219 14.82 -14.45 19.12
N VAL A 220 14.72 -15.79 19.03
CA VAL A 220 14.55 -16.69 20.19
C VAL A 220 15.77 -16.65 21.12
N LYS A 221 16.99 -16.51 20.59
CA LYS A 221 18.20 -16.43 21.40
C LYS A 221 18.35 -15.10 22.14
N GLU A 222 17.93 -13.99 21.53
CA GLU A 222 18.04 -12.65 22.14
C GLU A 222 16.87 -12.32 23.08
N ILE A 223 15.67 -12.86 22.85
CA ILE A 223 14.47 -12.64 23.69
C ILE A 223 14.43 -13.59 24.92
N SER A 224 15.50 -14.35 25.16
CA SER A 224 15.68 -15.29 26.28
C SER A 224 15.59 -14.69 27.71
N ILE A 225 15.15 -13.43 27.87
CA ILE A 225 15.04 -12.74 29.16
C ILE A 225 13.59 -12.77 29.73
N ASN A 226 12.57 -13.28 29.02
CA ASN A 226 11.22 -13.45 29.62
C ASN A 226 10.47 -14.70 29.10
N LEU A 227 10.54 -15.78 29.89
CA LEU A 227 10.63 -17.14 29.34
C LEU A 227 9.33 -17.97 29.14
N PRO A 228 8.16 -17.82 29.79
CA PRO A 228 7.11 -18.85 29.62
C PRO A 228 6.17 -18.66 28.40
N LYS A 229 5.70 -17.44 28.13
CA LYS A 229 4.61 -17.20 27.15
C LYS A 229 5.11 -17.10 25.70
N ILE A 230 6.38 -16.75 25.51
CA ILE A 230 7.00 -16.58 24.19
C ILE A 230 7.44 -17.93 23.61
N ILE A 231 7.87 -18.88 24.44
CA ILE A 231 8.17 -20.26 24.03
C ILE A 231 6.91 -20.93 23.44
N ALA A 232 5.74 -20.73 24.06
CA ALA A 232 4.48 -21.23 23.51
C ALA A 232 4.15 -20.63 22.13
N LEU A 233 4.48 -19.36 21.91
CA LEU A 233 4.24 -18.65 20.65
C LEU A 233 5.18 -19.13 19.52
N VAL A 234 6.44 -19.41 19.86
CA VAL A 234 7.45 -19.94 18.93
C VAL A 234 7.12 -21.38 18.54
N ILE A 235 6.64 -22.18 19.48
CA ILE A 235 6.17 -23.56 19.22
C ILE A 235 4.93 -23.55 18.31
N LEU A 236 3.98 -22.62 18.51
CA LEU A 236 2.81 -22.44 17.63
C LEU A 236 3.21 -22.00 16.22
N PHE A 237 4.18 -21.10 16.08
CA PHE A 237 4.65 -20.61 14.79
C PHE A 237 5.44 -21.68 14.01
N LEU A 238 6.28 -22.46 14.70
CA LEU A 238 7.03 -23.58 14.11
C LEU A 238 6.11 -24.74 13.70
N ASN A 239 5.09 -25.08 14.50
CA ASN A 239 4.13 -26.14 14.14
C ASN A 239 3.30 -25.81 12.89
N LYS A 240 3.00 -24.53 12.64
CA LYS A 240 2.31 -24.11 11.40
C LYS A 240 3.16 -24.36 10.15
N TYR A 241 4.48 -24.24 10.26
CA TYR A 241 5.42 -24.54 9.16
C TYR A 241 5.70 -26.04 8.97
N VAL A 242 5.61 -26.85 10.04
CA VAL A 242 5.74 -28.31 9.93
C VAL A 242 4.50 -28.92 9.27
N LEU A 243 3.29 -28.44 9.60
CA LEU A 243 2.05 -28.93 8.99
C LEU A 243 1.92 -28.60 7.50
N LEU A 244 2.46 -27.46 7.04
CA LEU A 244 2.49 -27.09 5.61
C LEU A 244 3.52 -27.85 4.77
N LYS A 245 4.34 -28.71 5.40
CA LYS A 245 5.29 -29.59 4.68
C LYS A 245 4.72 -31.00 4.45
N TYR A 246 3.55 -31.30 5.01
CA TYR A 246 2.87 -32.60 4.91
C TYR A 246 1.50 -32.53 4.24
N PHE A 247 1.16 -31.40 3.59
CA PHE A 247 -0.03 -31.24 2.73
C PHE A 247 0.33 -30.52 1.43
#